data_AF-A0A7V9ES63-F1
#
_entry.id   AF-A0A7V9ES63-F1
#
_cell.length_a   1.000
_cell.length_b   1.000
_cell.length_c   1.000
_cell.angle_alpha   90.00
_cell.angle_beta   90.00
_cell.angle_gamma   90.00
#
_symmetry.space_group_name_H-M   'P 1'
#
loop_
_entity.id
_entity.type
_entity.pdbx_description
1 polymer ?
#
loop_
_entity_poly.entity_id
_entity_poly.type
_entity_poly.pdbx_seq_one_letter_code
_entity_poly.pdbx_strand_id
1 'polypeptide(L)'
;IPDQLYEAAEVDGASKWFQFWNITAPLLRPVMIPAITLGMVWTFNNINVIWLVSNMGEPADSTHILVSYVYKAAFNMYRFGWAAALSVVIFAILFIFAQVFLKNTRATEPVY
;
A
#
# COMPACT_ATOMS: atom_id res chain seq x y z
N ILE A 1 1.62 -13.69 -18.93
CA ILE A 1 2.64 -13.03 -19.77
C ILE A 1 2.86 -13.95 -20.97
N PRO A 2 2.84 -13.46 -22.22
CA PRO A 2 3.02 -14.33 -23.39
C PRO A 2 4.41 -14.98 -23.40
N ASP A 3 4.45 -16.30 -23.60
CA ASP A 3 5.71 -17.07 -23.56
C ASP A 3 6.67 -16.67 -24.69
N GLN A 4 6.12 -16.18 -25.81
CA GLN A 4 6.88 -15.67 -26.97
C GLN A 4 7.89 -14.57 -26.61
N LEU A 5 7.59 -13.74 -25.59
CA LEU A 5 8.53 -12.68 -25.15
C LEU A 5 9.75 -13.25 -24.42
N TYR A 6 9.59 -14.37 -23.70
CA TYR A 6 10.70 -15.05 -23.05
C TYR A 6 11.51 -15.86 -24.05
N GLU A 7 10.85 -16.53 -25.00
CA GLU A 7 11.52 -17.26 -26.08
C GLU A 7 12.40 -16.32 -26.93
N ALA A 8 11.89 -15.15 -27.31
CA ALA A 8 12.67 -14.13 -28.03
C ALA A 8 13.87 -13.65 -27.18
N ALA A 9 13.66 -13.39 -25.89
CA ALA A 9 14.73 -12.96 -25.00
C ALA A 9 15.80 -14.05 -24.78
N GLU A 10 15.43 -15.32 -24.83
CA GLU A 10 16.37 -16.44 -24.74
C GLU A 10 17.18 -16.60 -26.04
N VAL A 11 16.54 -16.40 -27.21
CA VAL A 11 17.23 -16.33 -28.52
C VAL A 11 18.24 -15.18 -28.55
N ASP A 12 17.91 -14.04 -27.95
CA ASP A 12 18.81 -12.88 -27.82
C ASP A 12 19.88 -13.03 -26.72
N GLY A 13 19.93 -14.17 -26.02
CA GLY A 13 20.92 -14.46 -24.98
C GLY A 13 20.73 -13.66 -23.68
N ALA A 14 19.53 -13.14 -23.42
CA ALA A 14 19.25 -12.36 -22.24
C ALA A 14 19.25 -13.21 -20.95
N SER A 15 19.89 -12.71 -19.89
CA SER A 15 19.89 -13.37 -18.58
C SER A 15 18.51 -13.35 -17.92
N LYS A 16 18.22 -14.31 -17.02
CA LYS A 16 16.96 -14.36 -16.26
C LYS A 16 16.68 -13.07 -15.46
N TRP A 17 17.73 -12.41 -14.98
CA TRP A 17 17.61 -11.12 -14.30
C TRP A 17 17.14 -10.02 -15.26
N PHE A 18 17.68 -9.97 -16.47
CA PHE A 18 17.21 -9.06 -17.51
C PHE A 18 15.76 -9.33 -17.89
N GLN A 19 15.38 -10.61 -18.06
CA GLN A 19 14.00 -11.00 -18.36
C GLN A 19 13.03 -10.56 -17.26
N PHE A 20 13.39 -10.69 -15.98
CA PHE A 20 12.54 -10.25 -14.88
C PHE A 20 12.27 -8.74 -14.91
N TRP A 21 13.31 -7.92 -15.01
CA TRP A 21 13.16 -6.46 -14.92
C TRP A 21 12.58 -5.81 -16.18
N ASN A 22 12.79 -6.42 -17.35
CA ASN A 22 12.37 -5.85 -18.63
C ASN A 22 11.10 -6.48 -19.21
N ILE A 23 10.75 -7.71 -18.81
CA ILE A 23 9.56 -8.42 -19.33
C ILE A 23 8.56 -8.63 -18.20
N THR A 24 8.94 -9.37 -17.15
CA THR A 24 8.00 -9.76 -16.08
C THR A 24 7.46 -8.57 -15.31
N ALA A 25 8.34 -7.76 -14.72
CA ALA A 25 7.96 -6.66 -13.85
C ALA A 25 7.15 -5.58 -14.58
N PRO A 26 7.50 -5.14 -15.81
CA PRO A 26 6.72 -4.17 -16.55
C PRO A 26 5.33 -4.69 -16.94
N LEU A 27 5.21 -5.93 -17.40
CA LEU A 27 3.92 -6.52 -17.79
C LEU A 27 2.98 -6.78 -16.62
N LEU A 28 3.52 -6.95 -15.41
CA LEU A 28 2.73 -7.06 -14.19
C LEU A 28 2.29 -5.71 -13.62
N ARG A 29 2.87 -4.57 -14.06
CA ARG A 29 2.55 -3.23 -13.52
C ARG A 29 1.04 -2.93 -13.46
N PRO A 30 0.21 -3.21 -14.49
CA PRO A 30 -1.21 -2.88 -14.47
C PRO A 30 -1.98 -3.56 -13.33
N VAL A 31 -1.50 -4.72 -12.86
CA VAL A 31 -2.11 -5.48 -11.76
C VAL A 31 -1.41 -5.17 -10.43
N MET A 32 -0.08 -5.02 -10.43
CA MET A 32 0.70 -4.72 -9.23
C MET A 32 0.37 -3.36 -8.64
N ILE A 33 0.17 -2.32 -9.47
CA ILE A 33 -0.09 -0.96 -8.99
C ILE A 33 -1.36 -0.87 -8.11
N PRO A 34 -2.55 -1.31 -8.59
CA PRO A 34 -3.73 -1.30 -7.73
C PRO A 34 -3.58 -2.24 -6.52
N ALA A 35 -2.93 -3.40 -6.68
CA ALA A 35 -2.70 -4.33 -5.57
C ALA A 35 -1.83 -3.72 -4.46
N ILE A 36 -0.74 -3.02 -4.81
CA ILE A 36 0.14 -2.33 -3.86
C ILE A 36 -0.61 -1.16 -3.20
N THR A 37 -1.38 -0.41 -3.98
CA THR A 37 -2.16 0.74 -3.45
C THR A 37 -3.17 0.26 -2.41
N LEU A 38 -3.95 -0.77 -2.74
CA LEU A 38 -4.90 -1.37 -1.82
C LEU A 38 -4.17 -1.98 -0.62
N GLY A 39 -3.12 -2.76 -0.85
CA GLY A 39 -2.31 -3.36 0.21
C GLY A 39 -1.79 -2.32 1.22
N MET A 40 -1.30 -1.18 0.74
CA MET A 40 -0.86 -0.08 1.60
C MET A 40 -2.00 0.46 2.47
N VAL A 41 -3.18 0.69 1.89
CA VAL A 41 -4.35 1.16 2.65
C VAL A 41 -4.77 0.14 3.71
N TRP A 42 -4.80 -1.15 3.35
CA TRP A 42 -5.11 -2.24 4.28
C TRP A 42 -4.11 -2.33 5.43
N THR A 43 -2.81 -2.30 5.12
CA THR A 43 -1.75 -2.36 6.12
C THR A 43 -1.76 -1.14 7.03
N PHE A 44 -1.95 0.07 6.50
CA PHE A 44 -1.99 1.29 7.30
C PHE A 44 -3.17 1.32 8.27
N ASN A 45 -4.32 0.77 7.86
CA ASN A 45 -5.53 0.68 8.69
C ASN A 45 -5.59 -0.59 9.55
N ASN A 46 -4.50 -1.36 9.65
CA ASN A 46 -4.50 -2.63 10.37
C ASN A 46 -4.38 -2.41 11.89
N ILE A 47 -5.54 -2.24 12.54
CA ILE A 47 -5.65 -2.11 14.00
C ILE A 47 -5.17 -3.38 14.73
N ASN A 48 -5.36 -4.56 14.13
CA ASN A 48 -5.09 -5.84 14.77
C ASN A 48 -3.61 -6.02 15.13
N VAL A 49 -2.69 -5.49 14.31
CA VAL A 49 -1.25 -5.60 14.57
C VAL A 49 -0.89 -5.00 15.93
N ILE A 50 -1.44 -3.84 16.28
CA ILE A 50 -1.15 -3.17 17.57
C ILE A 50 -1.82 -3.90 18.71
N TRP A 51 -3.06 -4.34 18.52
CA TRP A 51 -3.80 -5.08 19.54
C TRP A 51 -3.10 -6.40 19.90
N LEU A 52 -2.56 -7.10 18.92
CA LEU A 52 -1.90 -8.39 19.13
C LEU A 52 -0.44 -8.25 19.61
N VAL A 53 0.29 -7.25 19.14
CA VAL A 53 1.72 -7.10 19.43
C VAL A 53 1.99 -6.29 20.69
N SER A 54 1.13 -5.31 21.01
CA SER A 54 1.44 -4.27 22.01
C SER A 54 0.38 -4.09 23.10
N ASN A 55 -0.56 -5.03 23.25
CA ASN A 55 -1.63 -4.95 24.26
C ASN A 55 -2.31 -3.57 24.28
N MET A 56 -2.77 -3.10 23.13
CA MET A 56 -3.44 -1.79 22.99
C MET A 56 -2.54 -0.55 23.20
N GLY A 57 -1.24 -0.63 22.92
CA GLY A 57 -0.38 0.56 23.01
C GLY A 57 0.48 0.63 24.28
N GLU A 58 0.56 -0.45 25.06
CA GLU A 58 1.28 -0.47 26.33
C GLU A 58 2.80 -0.70 26.18
N PRO A 59 3.64 -0.07 27.02
CA PRO A 59 3.29 0.93 28.05
C PRO A 59 3.12 2.33 27.46
N ALA A 60 2.27 3.14 28.11
CA ALA A 60 2.15 4.58 27.91
C ALA A 60 1.86 5.05 26.47
N ASP A 61 0.97 4.36 25.74
CA ASP A 61 0.53 4.73 24.39
C ASP A 61 1.66 4.75 23.34
N SER A 62 2.82 4.17 23.63
CA SER A 62 4.05 4.33 22.85
C SER A 62 4.04 3.65 21.48
N THR A 63 3.11 2.73 21.26
CA THR A 63 3.04 1.89 20.05
C THR A 63 1.77 2.11 19.23
N HIS A 64 0.99 3.15 19.54
CA HIS A 64 -0.17 3.49 18.72
C HIS A 64 0.24 4.04 17.34
N ILE A 65 -0.28 3.43 16.28
CA ILE A 65 -0.37 4.06 14.97
C ILE A 65 -1.62 4.94 14.91
N LEU A 66 -1.65 5.87 13.97
CA LEU A 66 -2.74 6.84 13.77
C LEU A 66 -4.14 6.21 13.85
N VAL A 67 -4.36 5.05 13.21
CA VAL A 67 -5.69 4.42 13.19
C VAL A 67 -6.11 3.80 14.53
N SER A 68 -5.18 3.23 15.31
CA SER A 68 -5.51 2.65 16.62
C SER A 68 -5.79 3.76 17.64
N TYR A 69 -5.16 4.91 17.46
CA TYR A 69 -5.43 6.08 18.25
C TYR A 69 -6.80 6.72 17.96
N VAL A 70 -7.23 6.73 16.69
CA VAL A 70 -8.61 7.09 16.32
C VAL A 70 -9.61 6.19 17.03
N TYR A 71 -9.36 4.88 17.07
CA TYR A 71 -10.21 3.95 17.80
C TYR A 71 -10.26 4.27 19.31
N LYS A 72 -9.10 4.53 19.93
CA LYS A 72 -9.02 4.94 21.34
C LYS A 72 -9.82 6.23 21.59
N ALA A 73 -9.64 7.24 20.75
CA ALA A 73 -10.34 8.51 20.84
C ALA A 73 -11.86 8.34 20.75
N ALA A 74 -12.35 7.52 19.82
CA ALA A 74 -13.78 7.31 19.62
C ALA A 74 -14.41 6.47 20.74
N PHE A 75 -13.81 5.35 21.11
CA PHE A 75 -14.47 4.33 21.93
C PHE A 75 -14.01 4.28 23.39
N ASN A 76 -12.80 4.76 23.70
CA ASN A 76 -12.30 4.79 25.09
C ASN A 76 -12.46 6.19 25.71
N MET A 77 -12.17 7.24 24.92
CA MET A 77 -12.26 8.62 25.38
C MET A 77 -13.61 9.28 25.06
N TYR A 78 -14.47 8.64 24.24
CA TYR A 78 -15.75 9.18 23.78
C TYR A 78 -15.65 10.55 23.08
N ARG A 79 -14.49 10.85 22.48
CA ARG A 79 -14.20 12.11 21.76
C ARG A 79 -14.41 11.94 20.25
N PHE A 80 -15.65 11.69 19.84
CA PHE A 80 -16.00 11.39 18.45
C PHE A 80 -15.61 12.50 17.46
N GLY A 81 -15.79 13.78 17.81
CA GLY A 81 -15.39 14.89 16.93
C GLY A 81 -13.88 14.92 16.68
N TRP A 82 -13.09 14.53 17.68
CA TRP A 82 -11.64 14.47 17.56
C TRP A 82 -11.19 13.24 16.77
N ALA A 83 -11.82 12.09 17.00
CA ALA A 83 -11.61 10.89 16.19
C ALA A 83 -11.96 11.14 14.71
N ALA A 84 -13.07 11.83 14.43
CA ALA A 84 -13.47 12.18 13.06
C ALA A 84 -12.44 13.11 12.38
N ALA A 85 -11.95 14.13 13.07
CA ALA A 85 -10.91 15.02 12.55
C ALA A 85 -9.62 14.25 12.20
N LEU A 86 -9.18 13.34 13.08
CA LEU A 86 -8.02 12.49 12.83
C LEU A 86 -8.25 11.52 11.66
N SER A 87 -9.45 10.95 11.51
CA SER A 87 -9.79 10.12 10.35
C SER A 87 -9.68 10.89 9.02
N VAL A 88 -10.08 12.16 8.98
CA VAL A 88 -9.93 13.02 7.80
C VAL A 88 -8.45 13.26 7.48
N VAL A 89 -7.61 13.46 8.50
CA VAL A 89 -6.15 13.58 8.32
C VAL A 89 -5.55 12.29 7.76
N ILE A 90 -5.93 11.13 8.29
CA ILE A 90 -5.49 9.82 7.77
C ILE A 90 -5.91 9.66 6.31
N PHE A 91 -7.16 10.00 5.99
CA PHE A 91 -7.66 9.96 4.63
C PHE A 91 -6.82 10.85 3.70
N ALA A 92 -6.52 12.09 4.10
CA ALA A 92 -5.72 13.01 3.30
C ALA A 92 -4.31 12.46 3.03
N ILE A 93 -3.66 11.86 4.03
CA ILE A 93 -2.34 11.23 3.90
C ILE A 93 -2.39 10.08 2.89
N LEU A 94 -3.35 9.16 3.04
CA LEU A 94 -3.50 8.00 2.16
C LEU A 94 -3.88 8.41 0.74
N PHE A 95 -4.72 9.44 0.60
CA PHE A 95 -5.12 9.99 -0.69
C PHE A 95 -3.93 10.62 -1.42
N ILE A 96 -3.15 11.47 -0.75
CA ILE A 96 -1.94 12.06 -1.32
C ILE A 96 -0.95 10.97 -1.72
N PHE A 97 -0.72 9.99 -0.85
CA PHE A 97 0.14 8.85 -1.16
C PHE A 97 -0.32 8.10 -2.41
N ALA A 98 -1.61 7.74 -2.46
CA ALA A 98 -2.19 7.01 -3.60
C ALA A 98 -2.07 7.81 -4.90
N GLN A 99 -2.36 9.13 -4.86
CA GLN A 99 -2.22 10.00 -6.03
C GLN A 99 -0.77 10.09 -6.52
N VAL A 100 0.20 10.28 -5.60
CA VAL A 100 1.62 10.34 -5.95
C VAL A 100 2.10 8.99 -6.51
N PHE A 101 1.71 7.88 -5.89
CA PHE A 101 2.09 6.54 -6.32
C PHE A 101 1.53 6.19 -7.71
N LEU A 102 0.24 6.48 -7.95
CA LEU A 102 -0.39 6.25 -9.24
C LEU A 102 0.23 7.12 -10.35
N LYS A 103 0.50 8.40 -10.05
CA LYS A 103 1.11 9.34 -11.00
C LYS A 103 2.55 8.95 -11.35
N ASN A 104 3.35 8.55 -10.37
CA ASN A 104 4.74 8.13 -10.60
C ASN A 104 4.82 6.83 -11.40
N THR A 105 3.86 5.92 -11.22
CA THR A 105 3.90 4.61 -11.88
C THR A 105 3.22 4.60 -13.26
N ARG A 106 2.73 5.77 -13.74
CA ARG A 106 2.08 5.95 -15.06
C ARG A 106 1.07 4.87 -15.40
N ALA A 107 0.30 4.41 -14.41
CA ALA A 107 -0.68 3.33 -14.57
C ALA A 107 -1.78 3.65 -15.61
N THR A 108 -1.92 4.92 -15.96
CA THR A 108 -2.91 5.47 -16.90
C THR A 108 -2.43 5.57 -18.34
N GLU A 109 -1.18 5.23 -18.68
CA GLU A 109 -0.82 5.06 -20.09
C GLU A 109 -1.47 3.75 -20.57
N PRO A 110 -2.48 3.80 -21.46
CA PRO A 110 -3.01 2.59 -22.06
C PRO A 110 -1.85 1.93 -22.80
N VAL A 111 -1.56 0.69 -22.43
CA VAL A 111 -0.63 -0.17 -23.18
C VAL A 111 -1.38 -0.65 -24.42
N TYR A 112 -1.69 0.29 -25.32
CA TYR A 112 -2.23 0.08 -26.66
C TYR A 112 -1.73 1.18 -27.59
#